data_AF-A0A7Y2GBP4-F1
#
_entry.id   AF-A0A7Y2GBP4-F1
#
_cell.length_a   1.000
_cell.length_b   1.000
_cell.length_c   1.000
_cell.angle_alpha   90.00
_cell.angle_beta   90.00
_cell.angle_gamma   90.00
#
_symmetry.space_group_name_H-M   'P 1'
#
loop_
_entity.id
_entity.type
_entity.pdbx_description
1 polymer ?
#
loop_
_entity_poly.entity_id
_entity_poly.type
_entity_poly.pdbx_seq_one_letter_code
_entity_poly.pdbx_strand_id
1 'polypeptide(L)'
;PGIGADIVRGFATACSENAVALIGGETAEMPGLYAMDDYDLAGTIVGVVERDRIIDGSRVEAGDVLIGLPSTGLHTNGYSLARKVLLEDLTVDSRPDALEGQSVGEALLAVHRSYLGAIQAVLPMSGLNGLAHITGGGIPGNISRVVRGGLRAEVDYAAWSRPPIFRLIQDMGGVPESDMRRTFNLGIGLVIVVSKSVSDDAFDRLKDLGERPVSLGNVVVE
;
A
#
# COMPACT_ATOMS: atom_id res chain seq x y z
N PRO A 1 -20.32 -16.95 14.60
CA PRO A 1 -19.00 -16.66 15.22
C PRO A 1 -19.04 -15.25 15.81
N GLY A 2 -18.37 -14.97 16.92
CA GLY A 2 -18.26 -13.60 17.43
C GLY A 2 -17.18 -12.81 16.68
N ILE A 3 -17.20 -11.47 16.78
CA ILE A 3 -16.26 -10.55 16.12
C ILE A 3 -14.79 -10.97 16.32
N GLY A 4 -14.41 -11.36 17.54
CA GLY A 4 -13.04 -11.83 17.84
C GLY A 4 -12.63 -13.06 17.03
N ALA A 5 -13.54 -14.01 16.80
CA ALA A 5 -13.25 -15.21 16.00
C ALA A 5 -13.05 -14.86 14.51
N ASP A 6 -13.77 -13.85 14.01
CA ASP A 6 -13.63 -13.40 12.62
C ASP A 6 -12.32 -12.61 12.42
N ILE A 7 -11.89 -11.82 13.41
CA ILE A 7 -10.58 -11.16 13.43
C ILE A 7 -9.45 -12.20 13.39
N VAL A 8 -9.49 -13.20 14.28
CA VAL A 8 -8.47 -14.27 14.32
C VAL A 8 -8.46 -15.06 13.01
N ARG A 9 -9.64 -15.31 12.41
CA ARG A 9 -9.73 -15.93 11.08
C ARG A 9 -9.03 -15.08 10.02
N GLY A 10 -9.22 -13.76 10.03
CA GLY A 10 -8.50 -12.84 9.14
C GLY A 10 -6.98 -12.94 9.28
N PHE A 11 -6.46 -12.92 10.51
CA PHE A 11 -5.03 -13.10 10.76
C PHE A 11 -4.52 -14.46 10.31
N ALA A 12 -5.26 -15.55 10.61
CA ALA A 12 -4.88 -16.90 10.21
C ALA A 12 -4.84 -17.06 8.68
N THR A 13 -5.82 -16.51 7.97
CA THR A 13 -5.84 -16.49 6.49
C THR A 13 -4.61 -15.76 5.95
N ALA A 14 -4.35 -14.53 6.40
CA ALA A 14 -3.21 -13.76 5.93
C ALA A 14 -1.87 -14.45 6.26
N CYS A 15 -1.73 -15.03 7.45
CA CYS A 15 -0.54 -15.80 7.84
C CYS A 15 -0.33 -17.01 6.91
N SER A 16 -1.39 -17.77 6.65
CA SER A 16 -1.35 -18.93 5.74
C SER A 16 -0.96 -18.54 4.31
N GLU A 17 -1.56 -17.47 3.78
CA GLU A 17 -1.26 -16.97 2.42
C GLU A 17 0.18 -16.48 2.27
N ASN A 18 0.82 -16.05 3.37
CA ASN A 18 2.18 -15.53 3.39
C ASN A 18 3.20 -16.52 3.93
N ALA A 19 2.81 -17.77 4.18
CA ALA A 19 3.65 -18.80 4.80
C ALA A 19 4.31 -18.34 6.12
N VAL A 20 3.57 -17.56 6.91
CA VAL A 20 3.97 -17.06 8.23
C VAL A 20 3.24 -17.85 9.30
N ALA A 21 3.93 -18.21 10.39
CA ALA A 21 3.29 -18.84 11.54
C ALA A 21 2.66 -17.78 12.47
N LEU A 22 1.38 -17.96 12.80
CA LEU A 22 0.73 -17.21 13.88
C LEU A 22 1.07 -17.88 15.21
N ILE A 23 2.15 -17.41 15.87
CA ILE A 23 2.75 -18.08 17.04
C ILE A 23 2.07 -17.76 18.38
N GLY A 24 1.22 -16.74 18.42
CA GLY A 24 0.53 -16.31 19.63
C GLY A 24 -0.30 -15.05 19.42
N GLY A 25 -1.10 -14.71 20.43
CA GLY A 25 -1.93 -13.51 20.48
C GLY A 25 -2.47 -13.33 21.89
N GLU A 26 -2.95 -12.13 22.19
CA GLU A 26 -3.55 -11.77 23.48
C GLU A 26 -4.86 -11.02 23.22
N THR A 27 -5.80 -11.14 24.15
CA THR A 27 -7.07 -10.40 24.16
C THR A 27 -7.26 -9.71 25.49
N ALA A 28 -7.62 -8.43 25.49
CA ALA A 28 -7.90 -7.67 26.70
C ALA A 28 -9.26 -6.97 26.59
N GLU A 29 -10.10 -7.12 27.61
CA GLU A 29 -11.36 -6.40 27.75
C GLU A 29 -11.15 -5.17 28.64
N MET A 30 -11.39 -3.97 28.11
CA MET A 30 -11.17 -2.72 28.84
C MET A 30 -12.41 -1.81 28.74
N PRO A 31 -13.51 -2.12 29.45
CA PRO A 31 -14.79 -1.40 29.34
C PRO A 31 -14.74 0.06 29.83
N GLY A 32 -13.70 0.42 30.60
CA GLY A 32 -13.45 1.80 31.00
C GLY A 32 -12.67 2.62 29.97
N LEU A 33 -12.16 2.00 28.90
CA LEU A 33 -11.35 2.64 27.87
C LEU A 33 -12.03 2.61 26.49
N TYR A 34 -12.62 1.48 26.10
CA TYR A 34 -13.28 1.31 24.81
C TYR A 34 -14.80 1.37 24.95
N ALA A 35 -15.48 1.98 23.97
CA ALA A 35 -16.93 1.90 23.85
C ALA A 35 -17.36 0.46 23.48
N MET A 36 -18.64 0.12 23.67
CA MET A 36 -19.16 -1.25 23.52
C MET A 36 -18.81 -1.93 22.19
N ASP A 37 -18.76 -1.17 21.10
CA ASP A 37 -18.49 -1.69 19.75
C ASP A 37 -17.08 -1.35 19.23
N ASP A 38 -16.28 -0.65 20.05
CA ASP A 38 -14.92 -0.26 19.69
C ASP A 38 -13.92 -1.33 20.15
N TYR A 39 -12.95 -1.63 19.30
CA TYR A 39 -11.81 -2.46 19.62
C TYR A 39 -10.59 -1.98 18.85
N ASP A 40 -9.41 -2.33 19.36
CA ASP A 40 -8.14 -2.02 18.72
C ASP A 40 -7.36 -3.30 18.43
N LEU A 41 -6.58 -3.27 17.35
CA LEU A 41 -5.82 -4.41 16.86
C LEU A 41 -4.35 -4.04 16.72
N ALA A 42 -3.49 -4.78 17.40
CA ALA A 42 -2.06 -4.70 17.23
C ALA A 42 -1.52 -6.01 16.65
N GLY A 43 -0.68 -5.90 15.61
CA GLY A 43 0.02 -7.03 14.99
C GLY A 43 1.53 -6.80 15.03
N THR A 44 2.29 -7.86 15.27
CA THR A 44 3.76 -7.84 15.21
C THR A 44 4.25 -8.89 14.23
N ILE A 45 5.15 -8.51 13.34
CA ILE A 45 5.82 -9.42 12.40
C ILE A 45 7.31 -9.46 12.73
N VAL A 46 7.89 -10.66 12.68
CA VAL A 46 9.34 -10.89 12.85
C VAL A 46 9.85 -11.56 11.59
N GLY A 47 10.90 -10.99 10.99
CA GLY A 47 11.58 -11.52 9.83
C GLY A 47 13.10 -11.59 10.04
N VAL A 48 13.78 -12.34 9.19
CA VAL A 48 15.24 -12.51 9.24
C VAL A 48 15.81 -12.14 7.87
N VAL A 49 16.94 -11.43 7.88
CA VAL A 49 17.69 -11.06 6.67
C VAL A 49 19.18 -11.10 6.97
N GLU A 50 19.97 -11.55 6.00
CA GLU A 50 21.42 -11.47 6.09
C GLU A 50 21.86 -10.00 6.04
N ARG A 51 22.88 -9.64 6.84
CA ARG A 51 23.29 -8.24 7.03
C ARG A 51 23.70 -7.56 5.72
N ASP A 52 24.40 -8.29 4.86
CA ASP A 52 24.87 -7.82 3.55
C ASP A 52 23.76 -7.79 2.48
N ARG A 53 22.60 -8.40 2.76
CA ARG A 53 21.42 -8.41 1.89
C ARG A 53 20.36 -7.39 2.26
N ILE A 54 20.62 -6.56 3.29
CA ILE A 54 19.71 -5.48 3.66
C ILE A 54 19.55 -4.51 2.48
N ILE A 55 18.30 -4.16 2.19
CA ILE A 55 17.93 -3.12 1.23
C ILE A 55 17.54 -1.89 2.06
N ASP A 56 18.42 -0.91 2.12
CA ASP A 56 18.26 0.31 2.94
C ASP A 56 18.15 1.61 2.10
N GLY A 57 18.15 1.47 0.77
CA GLY A 57 18.10 2.59 -0.18
C GLY A 57 19.47 3.22 -0.48
N SER A 58 20.56 2.79 0.17
CA SER A 58 21.91 3.35 -0.08
C SER A 58 22.45 3.06 -1.48
N ARG A 59 21.88 2.06 -2.17
CA ARG A 59 22.23 1.67 -3.54
C ARG A 59 21.39 2.37 -4.61
N VAL A 60 20.47 3.25 -4.21
CA VAL A 60 19.65 3.99 -5.18
C VAL A 60 20.51 5.03 -5.88
N GLU A 61 20.41 5.08 -7.21
CA GLU A 61 21.20 5.98 -8.05
C GLU A 61 20.32 6.73 -9.06
N ALA A 62 20.83 7.84 -9.60
CA ALA A 62 20.16 8.55 -10.67
C ALA A 62 20.01 7.64 -11.91
N GLY A 63 18.81 7.63 -12.49
CA GLY A 63 18.45 6.76 -13.61
C GLY A 63 17.81 5.43 -13.21
N ASP A 64 17.77 5.09 -11.92
CA ASP A 64 16.96 3.96 -11.44
C ASP A 64 15.48 4.15 -11.80
N VAL A 65 14.81 3.04 -12.12
CA VAL A 65 13.41 2.99 -12.56
C VAL A 65 12.51 2.70 -11.36
N LEU A 66 11.37 3.39 -11.32
CA LEU A 66 10.32 3.22 -10.31
C LEU A 66 9.22 2.30 -10.86
N ILE A 67 9.09 1.11 -10.30
CA ILE A 67 8.04 0.14 -10.67
C ILE A 67 6.97 0.13 -9.57
N GLY A 68 5.74 0.52 -9.92
CA GLY A 68 4.59 0.54 -9.03
C GLY A 68 3.78 -0.75 -9.10
N LEU A 69 3.36 -1.27 -7.95
CA LEU A 69 2.37 -2.34 -7.86
C LEU A 69 1.02 -1.80 -7.39
N PRO A 70 -0.11 -2.21 -8.03
CA PRO A 70 -1.41 -1.70 -7.68
C PRO A 70 -1.81 -1.98 -6.23
N SER A 71 -2.47 -1.02 -5.60
CA SER A 71 -3.22 -1.20 -4.36
C SER A 71 -4.62 -1.76 -4.65
N THR A 72 -5.30 -2.22 -3.61
CA THR A 72 -6.69 -2.70 -3.67
C THR A 72 -7.70 -1.61 -3.31
N GLY A 73 -7.23 -0.40 -2.98
CA GLY A 73 -8.03 0.69 -2.44
C GLY A 73 -7.19 1.55 -1.50
N LEU A 74 -7.80 2.06 -0.43
CA LEU A 74 -7.13 2.92 0.56
C LEU A 74 -6.08 2.17 1.40
N HIS A 75 -6.12 0.83 1.38
CA HIS A 75 -5.36 -0.02 2.29
C HIS A 75 -5.74 0.27 3.74
N THR A 76 -4.83 0.75 4.56
CA THR A 76 -5.05 1.03 6.00
C THR A 76 -4.77 2.49 6.37
N ASN A 77 -4.71 3.40 5.39
CA ASN A 77 -4.37 4.81 5.60
C ASN A 77 -5.39 5.75 4.97
N GLY A 78 -5.53 6.96 5.54
CA GLY A 78 -6.42 8.00 5.03
C GLY A 78 -7.90 7.86 5.41
N TYR A 79 -8.26 6.90 6.26
CA TYR A 79 -9.65 6.64 6.68
C TYR A 79 -10.31 7.80 7.43
N SER A 80 -9.56 8.64 8.15
CA SER A 80 -10.14 9.82 8.79
C SER A 80 -10.67 10.81 7.77
N LEU A 81 -9.92 11.09 6.70
CA LEU A 81 -10.37 11.96 5.61
C LEU A 81 -11.49 11.30 4.81
N ALA A 82 -11.33 10.02 4.45
CA ALA A 82 -12.31 9.29 3.67
C ALA A 82 -13.67 9.19 4.38
N ARG A 83 -13.68 8.87 5.68
CA ARG A 83 -14.93 8.85 6.47
C ARG A 83 -15.55 10.23 6.56
N LYS A 84 -14.75 11.27 6.83
CA LYS A 84 -15.26 12.65 6.92
C LYS A 84 -15.95 13.07 5.62
N VAL A 85 -15.33 12.81 4.47
CA VAL A 85 -15.86 13.24 3.17
C VAL A 85 -17.04 12.37 2.74
N LEU A 86 -16.92 11.05 2.81
CA LEU A 86 -17.91 10.16 2.23
C LEU A 86 -19.12 9.97 3.15
N LEU A 87 -18.90 9.82 4.46
CA LEU A 87 -19.96 9.47 5.41
C LEU A 87 -20.70 10.69 5.97
N GLU A 88 -20.37 11.90 5.51
CA GLU A 88 -21.16 13.10 5.76
C GLU A 88 -22.46 13.07 4.94
N ASP A 89 -22.40 12.61 3.69
CA ASP A 89 -23.55 12.56 2.76
C ASP A 89 -23.98 11.15 2.36
N LEU A 90 -23.11 10.14 2.48
CA LEU A 90 -23.38 8.76 2.09
C LEU A 90 -23.39 7.81 3.29
N THR A 91 -24.02 6.67 3.13
CA THR A 91 -23.94 5.54 4.07
C THR A 91 -23.01 4.46 3.54
N VAL A 92 -22.61 3.52 4.40
CA VAL A 92 -21.80 2.36 3.97
C VAL A 92 -22.49 1.51 2.90
N ASP A 93 -23.82 1.52 2.83
CA ASP A 93 -24.61 0.78 1.84
C ASP A 93 -24.84 1.57 0.54
N SER A 94 -24.48 2.85 0.51
CA SER A 94 -24.64 3.69 -0.68
C SER A 94 -23.77 3.17 -1.82
N ARG A 95 -24.33 3.14 -3.03
CA ARG A 95 -23.67 2.65 -4.26
C ARG A 95 -23.63 3.77 -5.30
N PRO A 96 -22.80 4.82 -5.12
CA PRO A 96 -22.66 5.88 -6.10
C PRO A 96 -22.15 5.31 -7.44
N ASP A 97 -22.62 5.84 -8.55
CA ASP A 97 -22.28 5.36 -9.91
C ASP A 97 -20.77 5.28 -10.14
N ALA A 98 -20.00 6.20 -9.53
CA ALA A 98 -18.54 6.22 -9.59
C ALA A 98 -17.87 4.95 -9.06
N LEU A 99 -18.51 4.19 -8.17
CA LEU A 99 -17.97 2.92 -7.63
C LEU A 99 -18.38 1.70 -8.47
N GLU A 100 -18.94 1.91 -9.65
CA GLU A 100 -19.19 0.85 -10.66
C GLU A 100 -19.98 -0.35 -10.08
N GLY A 101 -20.97 -0.05 -9.23
CA GLY A 101 -21.83 -1.03 -8.59
C GLY A 101 -21.35 -1.51 -7.22
N GLN A 102 -20.15 -1.14 -6.76
CA GLN A 102 -19.68 -1.39 -5.39
C GLN A 102 -20.29 -0.36 -4.41
N SER A 103 -20.54 -0.77 -3.17
CA SER A 103 -20.94 0.13 -2.09
C SER A 103 -19.75 0.86 -1.47
N VAL A 104 -20.01 2.00 -0.81
CA VAL A 104 -19.00 2.75 -0.07
C VAL A 104 -18.30 1.87 0.97
N GLY A 105 -19.06 1.05 1.70
CA GLY A 105 -18.52 0.12 2.69
C GLY A 105 -17.62 -0.95 2.08
N GLU A 106 -18.05 -1.58 0.99
CA GLU A 106 -17.22 -2.55 0.25
C GLU A 106 -15.92 -1.91 -0.26
N ALA A 107 -15.98 -0.67 -0.77
CA ALA A 107 -14.80 0.03 -1.29
C ALA A 107 -13.83 0.46 -0.18
N LEU A 108 -14.36 0.90 0.97
CA LEU A 108 -13.57 1.27 2.13
C LEU A 108 -12.95 0.05 2.82
N LEU A 109 -13.66 -1.07 2.90
CA LEU A 109 -13.19 -2.30 3.55
C LEU A 109 -12.42 -3.24 2.63
N ALA A 110 -12.02 -2.77 1.44
CA ALA A 110 -11.19 -3.53 0.53
C ALA A 110 -9.87 -3.95 1.23
N VAL A 111 -9.64 -5.27 1.30
CA VAL A 111 -8.54 -5.87 2.06
C VAL A 111 -7.19 -5.33 1.57
N HIS A 112 -6.34 -4.90 2.51
CA HIS A 112 -4.94 -4.56 2.19
C HIS A 112 -4.21 -5.81 1.74
N ARG A 113 -3.91 -5.91 0.44
CA ARG A 113 -3.17 -7.05 -0.12
C ARG A 113 -1.74 -7.14 0.41
N SER A 114 -1.22 -8.36 0.53
CA SER A 114 0.21 -8.56 0.75
C SER A 114 1.00 -8.39 -0.54
N TYR A 115 2.23 -7.88 -0.41
CA TYR A 115 3.21 -7.79 -1.50
C TYR A 115 4.38 -8.77 -1.34
N LEU A 116 4.34 -9.66 -0.35
CA LEU A 116 5.46 -10.55 -0.04
C LEU A 116 5.90 -11.38 -1.25
N GLY A 117 4.95 -12.00 -1.96
CA GLY A 117 5.25 -12.81 -3.16
C GLY A 117 5.92 -11.99 -4.27
N ALA A 118 5.41 -10.78 -4.54
CA ALA A 118 5.99 -9.88 -5.53
C ALA A 118 7.41 -9.43 -5.14
N ILE A 119 7.64 -9.13 -3.86
CA ILE A 119 8.96 -8.80 -3.34
C ILE A 119 9.89 -10.00 -3.47
N GLN A 120 9.46 -11.20 -3.09
CA GLN A 120 10.26 -12.43 -3.20
C GLN A 120 10.68 -12.73 -4.65
N ALA A 121 9.84 -12.40 -5.63
CA ALA A 121 10.14 -12.63 -7.05
C ALA A 121 11.32 -11.77 -7.55
N VAL A 122 11.47 -10.55 -7.03
CA VAL A 122 12.53 -9.60 -7.44
C VAL A 122 13.71 -9.55 -6.48
N LEU A 123 13.54 -10.04 -5.25
CA LEU A 123 14.58 -10.03 -4.20
C LEU A 123 15.94 -10.62 -4.64
N PRO A 124 16.01 -11.69 -5.45
CA PRO A 124 17.28 -12.25 -5.91
C PRO A 124 18.04 -11.40 -6.93
N MET A 125 17.41 -10.35 -7.49
CA MET A 125 17.97 -9.57 -8.58
C MET A 125 19.09 -8.65 -8.12
N SER A 126 20.26 -8.77 -8.74
CA SER A 126 21.30 -7.73 -8.67
C SER A 126 20.79 -6.46 -9.33
N GLY A 127 20.69 -5.36 -8.58
CA GLY A 127 20.09 -4.11 -9.06
C GLY A 127 18.71 -3.80 -8.45
N LEU A 128 18.23 -4.60 -7.49
CA LEU A 128 17.17 -4.18 -6.58
C LEU A 128 17.75 -3.22 -5.53
N ASN A 129 17.44 -1.93 -5.70
CA ASN A 129 18.08 -0.85 -4.96
C ASN A 129 17.21 -0.30 -3.83
N GLY A 130 15.88 -0.43 -3.95
CA GLY A 130 14.95 0.10 -2.95
C GLY A 130 13.56 -0.50 -3.03
N LEU A 131 12.85 -0.45 -1.90
CA LEU A 131 11.45 -0.84 -1.76
C LEU A 131 10.75 0.19 -0.89
N ALA A 132 9.64 0.76 -1.37
CA ALA A 132 8.82 1.72 -0.64
C ALA A 132 7.37 1.22 -0.55
N HIS A 133 6.94 0.82 0.64
CA HIS A 133 5.54 0.49 0.92
C HIS A 133 4.75 1.80 1.11
N ILE A 134 3.76 2.02 0.25
CA ILE A 134 3.02 3.28 0.19
C ILE A 134 1.89 3.25 1.21
N THR A 135 2.12 3.94 2.33
CA THR A 135 1.21 4.03 3.48
C THR A 135 0.86 5.51 3.74
N GLY A 136 0.73 5.94 5.00
CA GLY A 136 0.56 7.34 5.36
C GLY A 136 1.71 8.20 4.80
N GLY A 137 1.38 9.39 4.29
CA GLY A 137 2.33 10.24 3.55
C GLY A 137 2.29 10.02 2.03
N GLY A 138 1.55 9.02 1.55
CA GLY A 138 1.37 8.71 0.13
C GLY A 138 2.67 8.40 -0.60
N ILE A 139 2.65 8.49 -1.93
CA ILE A 139 3.83 8.19 -2.76
C ILE A 139 5.02 9.10 -2.41
N PRO A 140 4.89 10.44 -2.33
CA PRO A 140 6.03 11.32 -2.06
C PRO A 140 6.67 11.09 -0.69
N GLY A 141 5.85 10.89 0.34
CA GLY A 141 6.33 10.72 1.71
C GLY A 141 7.03 9.38 1.95
N ASN A 142 6.63 8.32 1.25
CA ASN A 142 7.25 7.00 1.40
C ASN A 142 8.48 6.82 0.50
N ILE A 143 8.45 7.32 -0.74
CA ILE A 143 9.61 7.21 -1.65
C ILE A 143 10.80 8.05 -1.15
N SER A 144 10.57 9.25 -0.60
CA SER A 144 11.66 10.09 -0.04
C SER A 144 12.42 9.44 1.12
N ARG A 145 11.87 8.39 1.74
CA ARG A 145 12.59 7.59 2.74
C ARG A 145 13.53 6.58 2.12
N VAL A 146 13.43 6.30 0.83
CA VAL A 146 14.27 5.34 0.10
C VAL A 146 15.21 6.06 -0.85
N VAL A 147 14.71 7.03 -1.60
CA VAL A 147 15.48 7.91 -2.49
C VAL A 147 15.97 9.11 -1.68
N ARG A 148 17.27 9.17 -1.40
CA ARG A 148 17.90 10.17 -0.51
C ARG A 148 19.18 10.73 -1.16
N GLY A 149 19.82 11.70 -0.49
CA GLY A 149 21.19 12.11 -0.82
C GLY A 149 21.31 12.96 -2.09
N GLY A 150 20.46 13.97 -2.25
CA GLY A 150 20.44 14.83 -3.45
C GLY A 150 19.84 14.14 -4.68
N LEU A 151 19.11 13.05 -4.46
CA LEU A 151 18.30 12.37 -5.46
C LEU A 151 16.83 12.66 -5.19
N ARG A 152 16.03 12.74 -6.25
CA ARG A 152 14.58 12.84 -6.17
C ARG A 152 13.91 11.84 -7.11
N ALA A 153 12.73 11.37 -6.71
CA ALA A 153 11.88 10.54 -7.55
C ALA A 153 10.97 11.41 -8.41
N GLU A 154 11.08 11.28 -9.73
CA GLU A 154 10.15 11.87 -10.68
C GLU A 154 9.06 10.86 -11.01
N VAL A 155 7.84 11.15 -10.57
CA VAL A 155 6.69 10.25 -10.71
C VAL A 155 5.72 10.82 -11.73
N ASP A 156 5.46 10.07 -12.80
CA ASP A 156 4.40 10.33 -13.76
C ASP A 156 3.06 9.81 -13.24
N TYR A 157 2.27 10.71 -12.67
CA TYR A 157 0.92 10.40 -12.15
C TYR A 157 -0.10 10.08 -13.25
N ALA A 158 0.24 10.26 -14.54
CA ALA A 158 -0.60 9.84 -15.66
C ALA A 158 -0.33 8.38 -16.10
N ALA A 159 0.70 7.73 -15.55
CA ALA A 159 1.09 6.37 -15.95
C ALA A 159 0.10 5.27 -15.51
N TRP A 160 -0.84 5.57 -14.60
CA TRP A 160 -1.91 4.65 -14.22
C TRP A 160 -3.23 5.37 -14.02
N SER A 161 -4.32 4.61 -14.10
CA SER A 161 -5.64 5.07 -13.70
C SER A 161 -5.85 4.84 -12.20
N ARG A 162 -6.15 5.92 -11.47
CA ARG A 162 -6.49 5.83 -10.04
C ARG A 162 -7.79 5.06 -9.85
N PRO A 163 -7.88 4.16 -8.84
CA PRO A 163 -9.14 3.52 -8.45
C PRO A 163 -10.26 4.55 -8.20
N PRO A 164 -11.52 4.25 -8.55
CA PRO A 164 -12.59 5.25 -8.54
C PRO A 164 -12.86 5.88 -7.17
N ILE A 165 -12.66 5.13 -6.08
CA ILE A 165 -12.84 5.63 -4.70
C ILE A 165 -12.02 6.91 -4.42
N PHE A 166 -10.82 7.05 -5.01
CA PHE A 166 -10.01 8.25 -4.82
C PHE A 166 -10.60 9.46 -5.53
N ARG A 167 -11.18 9.27 -6.73
CA ARG A 167 -11.86 10.36 -7.44
C ARG A 167 -13.12 10.77 -6.70
N LEU A 168 -13.91 9.81 -6.22
CA LEU A 168 -15.09 10.09 -5.42
C LEU A 168 -14.75 10.92 -4.17
N ILE A 169 -13.71 10.55 -3.43
CA ILE A 169 -13.23 11.33 -2.27
C ILE A 169 -12.77 12.72 -2.70
N GLN A 170 -12.01 12.83 -3.79
CA GLN A 170 -11.49 14.11 -4.27
C GLN A 170 -12.61 15.07 -4.67
N ASP A 171 -13.57 14.58 -5.45
CA ASP A 171 -14.67 15.37 -6.02
C ASP A 171 -15.66 15.79 -4.94
N MET A 172 -16.08 14.87 -4.06
CA MET A 172 -17.00 15.18 -2.97
C MET A 172 -16.37 16.11 -1.92
N GLY A 173 -15.11 15.87 -1.58
CA GLY A 173 -14.43 16.63 -0.53
C GLY A 173 -13.79 17.94 -1.01
N GLY A 174 -13.77 18.20 -2.32
CA GLY A 174 -13.01 19.30 -2.91
C GLY A 174 -11.52 19.24 -2.53
N VAL A 175 -10.97 18.03 -2.38
CA VAL A 175 -9.63 17.83 -1.81
C VAL A 175 -8.56 18.24 -2.82
N PRO A 176 -7.63 19.14 -2.46
CA PRO A 176 -6.54 19.52 -3.35
C PRO A 176 -5.70 18.31 -3.77
N GLU A 177 -5.26 18.31 -5.03
CA GLU A 177 -4.44 17.23 -5.59
C GLU A 177 -3.16 16.94 -4.78
N SER A 178 -2.55 17.98 -4.20
CA SER A 178 -1.39 17.84 -3.31
C SER A 178 -1.71 17.04 -2.05
N ASP A 179 -2.91 17.24 -1.49
CA ASP A 179 -3.34 16.57 -0.27
C ASP A 179 -3.76 15.14 -0.57
N MET A 180 -4.38 14.89 -1.73
CA MET A 180 -4.63 13.54 -2.24
C MET A 180 -3.33 12.73 -2.33
N ARG A 181 -2.27 13.30 -2.94
CA ARG A 181 -0.96 12.65 -3.09
C ARG A 181 -0.22 12.41 -1.78
N ARG A 182 -0.40 13.27 -0.79
CA ARG A 182 0.25 13.15 0.54
C ARG A 182 -0.54 12.30 1.52
N THR A 183 -1.81 12.04 1.25
CA THR A 183 -2.68 11.26 2.14
C THR A 183 -2.83 9.82 1.69
N PHE A 184 -3.03 9.61 0.38
CA PHE A 184 -3.41 8.32 -0.17
C PHE A 184 -2.31 7.71 -1.03
N ASN A 185 -2.40 6.39 -1.22
CA ASN A 185 -1.57 5.63 -2.15
C ASN A 185 -1.97 5.83 -3.62
N LEU A 186 -3.17 6.38 -3.87
CA LEU A 186 -3.73 6.71 -5.19
C LEU A 186 -3.76 5.55 -6.20
N GLY A 187 -3.78 4.31 -5.71
CA GLY A 187 -3.80 3.11 -6.56
C GLY A 187 -2.48 2.37 -6.63
N ILE A 188 -1.40 2.87 -6.01
CA ILE A 188 -0.09 2.21 -5.98
C ILE A 188 0.27 1.89 -4.54
N GLY A 189 0.32 0.61 -4.17
CA GLY A 189 0.61 0.20 -2.80
C GLY A 189 2.08 -0.10 -2.53
N LEU A 190 2.86 -0.50 -3.54
CA LEU A 190 4.31 -0.72 -3.39
C LEU A 190 5.04 -0.06 -4.55
N VAL A 191 6.19 0.54 -4.28
CA VAL A 191 7.13 0.98 -5.31
C VAL A 191 8.45 0.24 -5.13
N ILE A 192 8.93 -0.35 -6.21
CA ILE A 192 10.19 -1.09 -6.32
C ILE A 192 11.14 -0.21 -7.14
N VAL A 193 12.32 0.06 -6.58
CA VAL A 193 13.36 0.86 -7.23
C VAL A 193 14.45 -0.07 -7.74
N VAL A 194 14.64 -0.09 -9.04
CA VAL A 194 15.60 -1.00 -9.70
C VAL A 194 16.51 -0.25 -10.65
N SER A 195 17.73 -0.75 -10.84
CA SER A 195 18.60 -0.24 -11.89
C SER A 195 17.98 -0.39 -13.27
N LYS A 196 18.20 0.61 -14.12
CA LYS A 196 17.69 0.62 -15.50
C LYS A 196 18.07 -0.62 -16.31
N SER A 197 19.24 -1.21 -16.06
CA SER A 197 19.72 -2.40 -16.76
C SER A 197 18.90 -3.67 -16.45
N VAL A 198 18.15 -3.69 -15.34
CA VAL A 198 17.37 -4.85 -14.91
C VAL A 198 15.87 -4.57 -14.81
N SER A 199 15.41 -3.39 -15.25
CA SER A 199 14.00 -3.01 -15.17
C SER A 199 13.11 -3.97 -15.93
N ASP A 200 13.49 -4.36 -17.15
CA ASP A 200 12.66 -5.21 -18.00
C ASP A 200 12.49 -6.61 -17.40
N ASP A 201 13.57 -7.21 -16.88
CA ASP A 201 13.51 -8.50 -16.15
C ASP A 201 12.63 -8.39 -14.90
N ALA A 202 12.69 -7.27 -14.16
CA ALA A 202 11.84 -7.05 -13.00
C ALA A 202 10.36 -6.96 -13.39
N PHE A 203 10.04 -6.24 -14.47
CA PHE A 203 8.69 -6.18 -15.02
C PHE A 203 8.17 -7.56 -15.42
N ASP A 204 8.98 -8.34 -16.12
CA ASP A 204 8.57 -9.65 -16.62
C ASP A 204 8.34 -10.65 -15.47
N ARG A 205 9.24 -10.71 -14.48
CA ARG A 205 9.05 -11.53 -13.26
C ARG A 205 7.76 -11.20 -12.52
N LEU A 206 7.43 -9.92 -12.40
CA LEU A 206 6.22 -9.47 -11.73
C LEU A 206 4.97 -9.86 -12.54
N LYS A 207 5.00 -9.68 -13.87
CA LYS A 207 3.91 -10.10 -14.76
C LYS A 207 3.70 -11.61 -14.76
N ASP A 208 4.78 -12.40 -14.73
CA ASP A 208 4.72 -13.86 -14.67
C ASP A 208 4.05 -14.36 -13.39
N LEU A 209 4.15 -13.58 -12.30
CA LEU A 209 3.42 -13.82 -11.04
C LEU A 209 1.94 -13.38 -11.11
N GLY A 210 1.50 -12.79 -12.21
CA GLY A 210 0.16 -12.25 -12.39
C GLY A 210 -0.02 -10.83 -11.83
N GLU A 211 1.07 -10.15 -11.42
CA GLU A 211 0.99 -8.75 -11.05
C GLU A 211 0.77 -7.84 -12.26
N ARG A 212 0.35 -6.61 -11.99
CA ARG A 212 0.19 -5.56 -13.01
C ARG A 212 1.14 -4.40 -12.73
N PRO A 213 2.45 -4.61 -12.86
CA PRO A 213 3.44 -3.56 -12.59
C PRO A 213 3.26 -2.38 -13.56
N VAL A 214 3.47 -1.16 -13.05
CA VAL A 214 3.39 0.08 -13.80
C VAL A 214 4.74 0.79 -13.75
N SER A 215 5.22 1.33 -14.87
CA SER A 215 6.38 2.23 -14.86
C SER A 215 5.94 3.60 -14.38
N LEU A 216 6.37 3.98 -13.17
CA LEU A 216 5.97 5.24 -12.54
C LEU A 216 6.88 6.40 -12.92
N GLY A 217 8.05 6.13 -13.50
CA GLY A 217 9.08 7.13 -13.76
C GLY A 217 10.44 6.67 -13.26
N ASN A 218 11.29 7.61 -12.84
CA ASN A 218 12.69 7.34 -12.53
C ASN A 218 13.24 8.26 -11.44
N VAL A 219 14.39 7.88 -10.91
CA VAL A 219 15.19 8.70 -10.00
C VAL A 219 16.03 9.66 -10.83
N VAL A 220 16.12 10.91 -10.39
CA VAL A 220 16.95 11.97 -10.99
C VAL A 220 17.76 12.68 -9.91
N VAL A 221 18.80 13.41 -10.31
CA VAL A 221 19.50 14.33 -9.42
C VAL A 221 18.59 15.52 -9.11
N GLU A 222 18.59 15.96 -7.85
CA GLU A 222 17.77 17.06 -7.37
C GLU A 222 18.05 18.40 -8.07
#